data_AF-A0A931RF90-F1
#
_entry.id   AF-A0A931RF90-F1
#
_cell.length_a   1.000
_cell.length_b   1.000
_cell.length_c   1.000
_cell.angle_alpha   90.00
_cell.angle_beta   90.00
_cell.angle_gamma   90.00
#
_symmetry.space_group_name_H-M   'P 1'
#
loop_
_entity.id
_entity.type
_entity.pdbx_description
1 polymer ?
#
loop_
_entity_poly.entity_id
_entity_poly.type
_entity_poly.pdbx_seq_one_letter_code
_entity_poly.pdbx_strand_id
1 'polypeptide(L)'
;MIWKIIFAIYLALFVLGVIGSFAQISLLTLADYRGFVEMIIILVAVYSLAFSKVIFSRKTARVLFWVLTIAWTLDILYYSFLRTQNLYGIDLLFENSTADPNVSSVLIGVILGLPGLYALYLLGQKK
;
A
#
# COMPACT_ATOMS: atom_id res chain seq x y z
N MET A 1 16.68 15.44 4.72
CA MET A 1 15.73 15.65 5.84
C MET A 1 14.33 15.18 5.50
N ILE A 2 13.78 15.52 4.33
CA ILE A 2 12.41 15.14 3.93
C ILE A 2 12.09 13.64 4.07
N TRP A 3 13.01 12.75 3.69
CA TRP A 3 12.83 11.29 3.85
C TRP A 3 12.66 10.83 5.29
N LYS A 4 13.29 11.51 6.26
CA LYS A 4 13.10 11.20 7.69
C LYS A 4 11.71 11.61 8.18
N ILE A 5 11.16 12.71 7.66
CA ILE A 5 9.80 13.16 7.96
C ILE A 5 8.78 12.17 7.35
N ILE A 6 8.96 11.80 6.08
CA ILE A 6 8.11 10.81 5.40
C ILE A 6 8.16 9.47 6.14
N PHE A 7 9.35 9.03 6.57
CA PHE A 7 9.50 7.82 7.40
C PHE A 7 8.69 7.91 8.70
N ALA A 8 8.81 9.02 9.43
CA ALA A 8 8.09 9.20 10.69
C ALA A 8 6.56 9.18 10.48
N ILE A 9 6.06 9.80 9.40
CA ILE A 9 4.64 9.76 9.04
C ILE A 9 4.20 8.32 8.76
N TYR A 10 4.93 7.57 7.93
CA TYR A 10 4.58 6.18 7.65
C TYR A 10 4.67 5.28 8.87
N LEU A 11 5.65 5.51 9.75
CA LEU A 11 5.77 4.75 10.99
C LEU A 11 4.57 5.01 11.90
N ALA A 12 4.15 6.27 12.04
CA ALA A 12 2.96 6.62 12.83
C ALA A 12 1.69 5.98 12.24
N LEU A 13 1.49 6.08 10.92
CA LEU A 13 0.36 5.45 10.25
C LEU A 13 0.37 3.93 10.41
N PHE A 14 1.54 3.29 10.32
CA PHE A 14 1.69 1.84 10.47
C PHE A 14 1.32 1.42 11.89
N VAL A 15 1.84 2.10 12.91
CA VAL A 15 1.54 1.81 14.32
C VAL A 15 0.03 2.00 14.61
N LEU A 16 -0.57 3.09 14.13
CA LEU A 16 -2.00 3.34 14.28
C LEU A 16 -2.84 2.25 13.58
N GLY A 17 -2.46 1.86 12.37
CA GLY A 17 -3.11 0.78 11.62
C GLY A 17 -3.02 -0.56 12.35
N VAL A 18 -1.83 -0.94 12.81
CA VAL A 18 -1.63 -2.19 13.56
C VAL A 18 -2.43 -2.21 14.85
N ILE A 19 -2.43 -1.13 15.64
CA ILE A 19 -3.21 -1.04 16.89
C ILE A 19 -4.71 -1.18 16.60
N GLY A 20 -5.21 -0.48 15.58
CA GLY A 20 -6.62 -0.55 15.18
C GLY A 20 -7.03 -1.96 14.74
N SER A 21 -6.19 -2.63 13.95
CA SER A 21 -6.45 -3.98 13.46
C SER A 21 -6.28 -5.07 14.51
N PHE A 22 -5.44 -4.88 15.53
CA PHE A 22 -5.25 -5.85 16.61
C PHE A 22 -6.54 -6.10 17.40
N ALA A 23 -7.38 -5.07 17.55
CA ALA A 23 -8.69 -5.17 18.19
C ALA A 23 -9.69 -6.02 17.39
N GLN A 24 -9.42 -6.28 16.11
CA GLN A 24 -10.32 -6.95 15.18
C GLN A 24 -9.61 -8.08 14.41
N ILE A 25 -8.54 -8.67 14.99
CA ILE A 25 -7.65 -9.58 14.27
C ILE A 25 -8.36 -10.80 13.67
N SER A 26 -9.44 -11.25 14.31
CA SER A 26 -10.27 -12.37 13.84
C SER A 26 -11.16 -12.04 12.63
N LEU A 27 -11.26 -10.77 12.26
CA LEU A 27 -12.05 -10.27 11.13
C LEU A 27 -11.17 -9.85 9.95
N LEU A 28 -9.84 -9.97 10.07
CA LEU A 28 -8.93 -9.59 9.00
C LEU A 28 -9.04 -10.56 7.83
N THR A 29 -9.25 -9.99 6.65
CA THR A 29 -9.30 -10.69 5.38
C THR A 29 -7.90 -10.81 4.78
N LEU A 30 -7.75 -11.66 3.75
CA LEU A 30 -6.49 -11.78 3.00
C LEU A 30 -6.04 -10.43 2.39
N ALA A 31 -7.00 -9.55 2.04
CA ALA A 31 -6.72 -8.22 1.53
C ALA A 31 -6.05 -7.32 2.59
N ASP A 32 -6.46 -7.43 3.85
CA ASP A 32 -5.85 -6.69 4.96
C ASP A 32 -4.40 -7.12 5.18
N TYR A 33 -4.13 -8.43 5.15
CA TYR A 33 -2.77 -8.97 5.25
C TYR A 33 -1.88 -8.52 4.09
N ARG A 34 -2.42 -8.49 2.86
CA ARG A 34 -1.72 -7.92 1.70
C ARG A 34 -1.36 -6.46 1.97
N GLY A 35 -2.31 -5.64 2.43
CA GLY A 35 -2.08 -4.23 2.76
C GLY A 35 -0.97 -4.03 3.80
N PHE A 36 -0.92 -4.86 4.85
CA PHE A 36 0.18 -4.83 5.82
C PHE A 36 1.54 -5.10 5.19
N VAL A 37 1.65 -6.13 4.35
CA VAL A 37 2.91 -6.47 3.67
C VAL A 37 3.37 -5.32 2.77
N GLU A 38 2.47 -4.72 1.99
CA GLU A 38 2.78 -3.58 1.13
C GLU A 38 3.26 -2.37 1.94
N MET A 39 2.61 -2.08 3.07
CA MET A 39 2.99 -0.99 3.96
C MET A 39 4.36 -1.21 4.61
N ILE A 40 4.69 -2.45 4.99
CA ILE A 40 6.02 -2.81 5.51
C ILE A 40 7.09 -2.60 4.43
N ILE A 41 6.84 -3.04 3.19
CA ILE A 41 7.76 -2.85 2.08
C ILE A 41 8.05 -1.36 1.86
N ILE A 42 7.00 -0.52 1.87
CA ILE A 42 7.12 0.94 1.76
C ILE A 42 7.92 1.51 2.94
N LEU A 43 7.60 1.11 4.17
CA LEU A 43 8.27 1.59 5.38
C LEU A 43 9.77 1.29 5.33
N VAL A 44 10.14 0.08 4.92
CA VAL A 44 11.53 -0.36 4.77
C VAL A 44 12.25 0.40 3.65
N ALA A 45 11.58 0.64 2.52
CA ALA A 45 12.15 1.42 1.42
C ALA A 45 12.44 2.87 1.83
N VAL A 46 11.50 3.49 2.53
CA VAL A 46 11.66 4.87 3.00
C VAL A 46 12.70 4.94 4.11
N TYR A 47 12.75 3.97 5.02
CA TYR A 47 13.83 3.85 6.02
C TYR A 47 15.21 3.77 5.34
N SER A 48 15.34 2.93 4.31
CA SER A 48 16.57 2.76 3.54
C SER A 48 17.07 4.09 2.96
N LEU A 49 16.15 4.95 2.46
CA LEU A 49 16.51 6.30 2.01
C LEU A 49 16.76 7.29 3.15
N ALA A 50 15.94 7.28 4.20
CA ALA A 50 16.00 8.23 5.31
C ALA A 50 17.31 8.13 6.11
N PHE A 51 17.86 6.92 6.21
CA PHE A 51 19.07 6.61 6.98
C PHE A 51 20.24 6.11 6.11
N SER A 52 20.12 6.24 4.78
CA SER A 52 21.15 5.81 3.82
C SER A 52 21.63 4.37 4.01
N LYS A 53 20.71 3.46 4.39
CA LYS A 53 20.99 2.03 4.55
C LYS A 53 20.68 1.29 3.27
N VAL A 54 21.48 0.29 2.92
CA VAL A 54 21.22 -0.58 1.76
C VAL A 54 20.50 -1.82 2.25
N ILE A 55 19.17 -1.83 2.14
CA ILE A 55 18.34 -2.99 2.53
C ILE A 55 17.89 -3.76 1.29
N PHE A 56 17.39 -3.05 0.27
CA PHE A 56 17.04 -3.66 -1.00
C PHE A 56 18.21 -3.59 -1.98
N SER A 57 18.48 -4.71 -2.65
CA SER A 57 19.29 -4.67 -3.86
C SER A 57 18.57 -3.85 -4.94
N ARG A 58 19.33 -3.29 -5.88
CA ARG A 58 18.77 -2.52 -7.01
C ARG A 58 17.72 -3.32 -7.79
N LYS A 59 17.99 -4.61 -8.03
CA LYS A 59 17.04 -5.51 -8.72
C LYS A 59 15.78 -5.70 -7.90
N THR A 60 15.92 -5.96 -6.59
CA THR A 60 14.79 -6.14 -5.68
C THR A 60 13.91 -4.90 -5.61
N ALA A 61 14.50 -3.71 -5.43
CA ALA A 61 13.75 -2.45 -5.37
C ALA A 61 12.96 -2.18 -6.67
N ARG A 62 13.55 -2.49 -7.83
CA ARG A 62 12.87 -2.35 -9.13
C ARG A 62 11.70 -3.32 -9.30
N VAL A 63 11.87 -4.58 -8.88
CA VAL A 63 10.78 -5.57 -8.94
C VAL A 63 9.65 -5.15 -8.01
N LEU A 64 9.95 -4.79 -6.76
CA LEU A 64 8.95 -4.35 -5.79
C LEU A 64 8.20 -3.09 -6.25
N PHE A 65 8.91 -2.12 -6.85
CA PHE A 65 8.29 -0.94 -7.45
C PHE A 65 7.22 -1.31 -8.49
N TRP A 66 7.56 -2.18 -9.45
CA TRP A 66 6.63 -2.56 -10.51
C TRP A 66 5.48 -3.43 -9.99
N VAL A 67 5.75 -4.37 -9.08
CA VAL A 67 4.71 -5.21 -8.46
C VAL A 67 3.68 -4.35 -7.74
N LEU A 68 4.13 -3.42 -6.88
CA LEU A 68 3.21 -2.52 -6.16
C LEU A 68 2.46 -1.58 -7.10
N THR A 69 3.14 -1.04 -8.12
CA THR A 69 2.51 -0.15 -9.10
C THR A 69 1.39 -0.87 -9.86
N ILE A 70 1.65 -2.09 -10.34
CA ILE A 70 0.64 -2.90 -11.04
C ILE A 70 -0.50 -3.26 -10.09
N ALA A 71 -0.19 -3.71 -8.87
CA ALA A 71 -1.19 -4.10 -7.89
C ALA A 71 -2.13 -2.95 -7.55
N TRP A 72 -1.60 -1.75 -7.29
CA TRP A 72 -2.41 -0.56 -6.99
C TRP A 72 -3.19 -0.07 -8.21
N THR A 73 -2.62 -0.18 -9.41
CA THR A 73 -3.36 0.15 -10.65
C THR A 73 -4.56 -0.77 -10.82
N LEU A 74 -4.39 -2.08 -10.57
CA LEU A 74 -5.48 -3.05 -10.61
C LEU A 74 -6.53 -2.77 -9.52
N ASP A 75 -6.11 -2.43 -8.30
CA ASP A 75 -7.04 -2.05 -7.24
C ASP A 75 -7.86 -0.81 -7.62
N ILE A 76 -7.21 0.25 -8.12
CA ILE A 76 -7.90 1.46 -8.60
C ILE A 76 -8.88 1.11 -9.70
N LEU A 77 -8.48 0.28 -10.68
CA LEU A 77 -9.37 -0.15 -11.76
C LEU A 77 -10.57 -0.94 -11.24
N TYR A 78 -10.34 -1.86 -10.32
CA TYR A 78 -11.39 -2.65 -9.67
C TYR A 78 -12.40 -1.76 -8.94
N TYR A 79 -11.92 -0.88 -8.06
CA TYR A 79 -12.78 -0.04 -7.23
C TYR A 79 -13.45 1.10 -8.02
N SER A 80 -12.81 1.62 -9.08
CA SER A 80 -13.34 2.75 -9.85
C SER A 80 -14.25 2.33 -11.01
N PHE A 81 -13.95 1.20 -11.67
CA PHE A 81 -14.62 0.80 -12.92
C PHE A 81 -15.41 -0.50 -12.83
N LEU A 82 -14.96 -1.50 -12.04
CA LEU A 82 -15.68 -2.78 -11.95
C LEU A 82 -16.80 -2.72 -10.90
N ARG A 83 -16.61 -1.97 -9.81
CA ARG A 83 -17.64 -1.77 -8.79
C ARG A 83 -18.79 -0.86 -9.21
N THR A 84 -18.53 0.09 -10.12
CA THR A 84 -19.59 0.88 -10.78
C THR A 84 -20.42 0.03 -11.75
N GLN A 85 -19.98 -1.19 -12.08
CA GLN A 85 -20.72 -2.15 -12.91
C GLN A 85 -21.54 -3.19 -12.12
N ASN A 86 -21.80 -2.98 -10.82
CA ASN A 86 -22.85 -3.71 -10.08
C ASN A 86 -24.29 -3.41 -10.56
N LEU A 87 -24.44 -2.96 -11.82
CA LEU A 87 -25.65 -3.05 -12.63
C LEU A 87 -25.74 -4.37 -13.42
N TYR A 88 -24.69 -5.20 -13.46
CA TYR A 88 -24.68 -6.45 -14.23
C TYR A 88 -23.99 -7.62 -13.49
N GLY A 89 -24.54 -8.04 -12.34
CA GLY A 89 -24.57 -9.45 -11.93
C GLY A 89 -23.25 -10.19 -11.62
N ILE A 90 -22.14 -9.50 -11.33
CA ILE A 90 -20.88 -10.14 -10.87
C ILE A 90 -20.72 -10.00 -9.33
N ASP A 91 -21.81 -9.86 -8.59
CA ASP A 91 -21.76 -9.73 -7.11
C ASP A 91 -21.49 -11.06 -6.37
N LEU A 92 -21.53 -12.21 -7.05
CA LEU A 92 -21.53 -13.52 -6.39
C LEU A 92 -20.15 -14.07 -5.95
N LEU A 93 -19.05 -13.33 -6.15
CA LEU A 93 -17.71 -13.80 -5.76
C LEU A 93 -17.05 -12.99 -4.64
N PHE A 94 -17.61 -11.85 -4.23
CA PHE A 94 -17.00 -10.95 -3.24
C PHE A 94 -17.99 -10.43 -2.18
N GLU A 95 -19.17 -11.06 -2.03
CA GLU A 95 -20.08 -10.81 -0.93
C GLU A 95 -19.50 -11.33 0.40
N ASN A 96 -18.63 -10.52 1.01
CA ASN A 96 -18.52 -10.31 2.46
C ASN A 96 -17.31 -9.41 2.75
N SER A 97 -17.49 -8.10 2.60
CA SER A 97 -16.64 -7.13 3.29
C SER A 97 -17.47 -5.91 3.70
N THR A 98 -17.94 -5.95 4.95
CA THR A 98 -18.61 -4.85 5.63
C THR A 98 -17.62 -3.75 5.97
N ALA A 99 -17.24 -2.95 4.97
CA ALA A 99 -16.72 -1.60 5.11
C ALA A 99 -16.53 -1.07 3.69
N ASP A 100 -17.55 -0.40 3.18
CA ASP A 100 -17.55 0.19 1.85
C ASP A 100 -16.48 1.30 1.77
N PRO A 101 -15.30 1.09 1.15
CA PRO A 101 -14.31 2.15 1.10
C PRO A 101 -14.79 3.16 0.06
N ASN A 102 -15.30 4.30 0.55
CA ASN A 102 -15.63 5.47 -0.27
C ASN A 102 -14.49 5.75 -1.27
N VAL A 103 -14.80 6.11 -2.52
CA VAL A 103 -13.79 6.41 -3.57
C VAL A 103 -12.71 7.40 -3.07
N SER A 104 -13.09 8.31 -2.17
CA SER A 104 -12.17 9.22 -1.50
C SER A 104 -11.12 8.54 -0.61
N SER A 105 -11.44 7.45 0.10
CA SER A 105 -10.48 6.73 0.94
C SER A 105 -9.44 5.99 0.09
N VAL A 106 -9.84 5.45 -1.07
CA VAL A 106 -8.93 4.82 -2.04
C VAL A 106 -7.96 5.86 -2.61
N LEU A 107 -8.46 7.02 -3.03
CA LEU A 107 -7.62 8.11 -3.54
C LEU A 107 -6.64 8.65 -2.49
N ILE A 108 -7.10 8.82 -1.24
CA ILE A 108 -6.23 9.22 -0.12
C ILE A 108 -5.14 8.17 0.11
N GLY A 109 -5.49 6.88 0.08
CA GLY A 109 -4.52 5.78 0.21
C GLY A 109 -3.44 5.81 -0.87
N VAL A 110 -3.84 6.01 -2.13
CA VAL A 110 -2.92 6.11 -3.27
C VAL A 110 -1.98 7.31 -3.11
N ILE A 111 -2.53 8.50 -2.82
CA ILE A 111 -1.74 9.73 -2.64
C ILE A 111 -0.74 9.57 -1.50
N LEU A 112 -1.19 9.03 -0.36
CA LEU A 112 -0.33 8.76 0.78
C LEU A 112 0.75 7.73 0.45
N GLY A 113 0.50 6.82 -0.49
CA GLY A 113 1.42 5.78 -0.91
C GLY A 113 2.49 6.19 -1.95
N LEU A 114 2.25 7.26 -2.72
CA LEU A 114 3.16 7.72 -3.78
C LEU A 114 4.59 8.02 -3.29
N PRO A 115 4.82 8.68 -2.14
CA PRO A 115 6.19 8.89 -1.63
C PRO A 115 6.95 7.58 -1.37
N GLY A 116 6.25 6.54 -0.93
CA GLY A 116 6.78 5.19 -0.72
C GLY A 116 7.18 4.49 -2.01
N LEU A 117 6.31 4.54 -3.02
CA LEU A 117 6.62 4.06 -4.37
C LEU A 117 7.82 4.81 -4.98
N TYR A 118 7.86 6.13 -4.81
CA TYR A 118 8.99 6.94 -5.27
C TYR A 118 10.30 6.56 -4.56
N ALA A 119 10.24 6.19 -3.27
CA ALA A 119 11.40 5.70 -2.54
C ALA A 119 11.96 4.41 -3.17
N LEU A 120 11.11 3.45 -3.48
CA LEU A 120 11.49 2.20 -4.17
C LEU A 120 12.09 2.48 -5.56
N TYR A 121 11.49 3.40 -6.31
CA TYR A 121 12.02 3.83 -7.61
C TYR A 121 13.46 4.35 -7.49
N LEU A 122 13.72 5.27 -6.55
CA LEU A 122 15.05 5.84 -6.34
C LEU A 122 16.07 4.77 -5.93
N LEU A 123 15.68 3.84 -5.05
CA LEU A 123 16.54 2.71 -4.66
C LEU A 123 16.86 1.80 -5.85
N GLY A 124 15.91 1.59 -6.77
CA GLY A 124 16.11 0.83 -8.01
C GLY A 124 17.00 1.50 -9.06
N GLN A 125 17.34 2.78 -8.86
CA GLN A 125 18.19 3.56 -9.76
C GLN A 125 19.59 3.85 -9.22
N LYS A 126 19.85 3.67 -7.92
CA LYS A 126 21.19 3.83 -7.36
C LYS A 126 22.19 2.89 -8.04
N LYS A 127 23.29 3.46 -8.55
CA LYS A 127 24.41 2.75 -9.16
C LYS A 127 25.28 2.09 -8.10
#